data_AF-A0A2Z7C942-F1
#
_entry.id   AF-A0A2Z7C942-F1
#
_cell.length_a   1.000
_cell.length_b   1.000
_cell.length_c   1.000
_cell.angle_alpha   90.00
_cell.angle_beta   90.00
_cell.angle_gamma   90.00
#
_symmetry.space_group_name_H-M   'P 1'
#
loop_
_entity.id
_entity.type
_entity.pdbx_description
1 polymer ?
#
loop_
_entity_poly.entity_id
_entity_poly.type
_entity_poly.pdbx_seq_one_letter_code
_entity_poly.pdbx_strand_id
1 'polypeptide(L)'
;MSSPSDSPVSSTAASIDGTSPRRQAGEPWLPEPEELLNTPWYEEKSSNIKLSDIAIVKEKGGTMGRYICNMAPDRDIQVLKKADDAEVVGHFSTNIASMKASRKNFDKAMGQHTEAMARLEELEAHRARELETTKAQRESLEAELVAEKEARALEREALVAELERANAWVGQEAERMKTEAREEFLKSPEFDSLLAKRAWGYFKDGFWGCLAQFRANGYSEKEHPASFLDLQQALADMGDEEEAEEEEEEGDDANASPPKSPPS
;
A
#
# COMPACT_ATOMS: atom_id res chain seq x y z
N MET A 1 -24.90 1.46 30.90
CA MET A 1 -23.78 1.09 30.00
C MET A 1 -24.04 1.79 28.69
N SER A 2 -23.22 2.77 28.38
CA SER A 2 -23.38 3.65 27.21
C SER A 2 -22.79 2.95 25.98
N SER A 3 -23.61 2.74 24.95
CA SER A 3 -23.15 2.33 23.63
C SER A 3 -23.05 3.58 22.74
N PRO A 4 -21.94 3.82 22.02
CA PRO A 4 -21.83 4.92 21.09
C PRO A 4 -22.47 4.55 19.74
N SER A 5 -23.32 5.42 19.22
CA SER A 5 -23.80 5.34 17.83
C SER A 5 -22.80 5.99 16.88
N ASP A 6 -22.56 5.27 15.78
CA ASP A 6 -21.70 5.63 14.66
C ASP A 6 -22.04 6.99 14.04
N SER A 7 -21.00 7.77 13.80
CA SER A 7 -21.05 9.00 13.01
C SER A 7 -20.76 8.68 11.55
N PRO A 8 -21.66 8.94 10.59
CA PRO A 8 -21.33 8.89 9.18
C PRO A 8 -20.55 10.17 8.80
N VAL A 9 -19.25 10.02 8.59
CA VAL A 9 -18.38 11.06 8.04
C VAL A 9 -18.70 11.21 6.54
N SER A 10 -19.58 12.16 6.19
CA SER A 10 -19.72 12.61 4.80
C SER A 10 -18.50 13.43 4.42
N SER A 11 -17.54 12.79 3.75
CA SER A 11 -16.46 13.50 3.04
C SER A 11 -16.93 13.79 1.63
N THR A 12 -17.47 14.99 1.41
CA THR A 12 -17.60 15.58 0.07
C THR A 12 -16.21 15.99 -0.40
N ALA A 13 -15.56 15.16 -1.21
CA ALA A 13 -14.39 15.55 -1.96
C ALA A 13 -14.85 16.34 -3.20
N ALA A 14 -14.88 17.68 -3.08
CA ALA A 14 -14.98 18.54 -4.25
C ALA A 14 -13.65 18.45 -5.02
N SER A 15 -13.69 17.76 -6.15
CA SER A 15 -12.66 17.80 -7.20
C SER A 15 -12.50 19.24 -7.68
N ILE A 16 -11.48 19.93 -7.18
CA ILE A 16 -11.05 21.19 -7.76
C ILE A 16 -10.32 20.87 -9.05
N ASP A 17 -11.06 21.00 -10.14
CA ASP A 17 -10.53 21.02 -11.50
C ASP A 17 -9.39 22.05 -11.56
N GLY A 18 -8.18 21.53 -11.70
CA GLY A 18 -6.95 22.28 -11.74
C GLY A 18 -6.80 22.98 -13.08
N THR A 19 -7.53 24.08 -13.28
CA THR A 19 -7.19 25.06 -14.31
C THR A 19 -6.83 26.37 -13.64
N SER A 20 -5.62 26.40 -13.06
CA SER A 20 -4.99 27.66 -12.66
C SER A 20 -4.70 28.44 -13.94
N PRO A 21 -5.28 29.63 -14.17
CA PRO A 21 -4.79 30.50 -15.23
C PRO A 21 -3.38 30.88 -14.79
N ARG A 22 -2.39 30.29 -15.45
CA ARG A 22 -0.98 30.71 -15.39
C ARG A 22 -0.97 32.19 -15.74
N ARG A 23 -1.17 33.05 -14.75
CA ARG A 23 -0.88 34.47 -14.87
C ARG A 23 0.62 34.49 -15.04
N GLN A 24 1.03 34.63 -16.30
CA GLN A 24 2.32 35.17 -16.66
C GLN A 24 2.35 36.60 -16.13
N ALA A 25 2.51 36.74 -14.81
CA ALA A 25 3.14 37.91 -14.25
C ALA A 25 4.59 37.77 -14.70
N GLY A 26 4.90 38.37 -15.86
CA GLY A 26 6.28 38.65 -16.19
C GLY A 26 6.84 39.38 -14.98
N GLU A 27 7.79 38.74 -14.31
CA GLU A 27 8.62 39.39 -13.30
C GLU A 27 9.07 40.71 -13.93
N PRO A 28 8.87 41.86 -13.27
CA PRO A 28 9.47 43.09 -13.72
C PRO A 28 10.97 42.85 -13.64
N TRP A 29 11.59 42.57 -14.81
CA TRP A 29 13.00 42.28 -14.96
C TRP A 29 13.82 43.19 -14.06
N LEU A 30 14.40 42.61 -13.00
CA LEU A 30 15.51 43.23 -12.31
C LEU A 30 16.74 42.92 -13.17
N PRO A 31 17.50 43.93 -13.61
CA PRO A 31 18.72 43.68 -14.37
C PRO A 31 19.68 42.84 -13.54
N GLU A 32 20.39 41.91 -14.21
CA GLU A 32 21.40 41.07 -13.58
C GLU A 32 22.46 41.95 -12.85
N PRO A 33 22.93 41.53 -11.66
CA PRO A 33 23.76 42.35 -10.78
C PRO A 33 25.13 42.76 -11.36
N GLU A 34 25.49 42.27 -12.54
CA GLU A 34 26.75 42.60 -13.22
C GLU A 34 26.68 43.91 -14.04
N GLU A 35 25.49 44.46 -14.31
CA GLU A 35 25.31 45.74 -15.03
C GLU A 35 25.13 46.96 -14.10
N LEU A 36 25.17 46.76 -12.79
CA LEU A 36 25.20 47.89 -11.87
C LEU A 36 26.58 48.55 -11.98
N LEU A 37 26.64 49.68 -12.69
CA LEU A 37 27.68 50.68 -12.50
C LEU A 37 27.88 50.83 -10.98
N ASN A 38 29.01 50.31 -10.48
CA ASN A 38 29.31 50.20 -9.05
C ASN A 38 29.51 51.58 -8.37
N THR A 39 29.35 52.66 -9.12
CA THR A 39 29.20 54.01 -8.60
C THR A 39 27.71 54.32 -8.43
N PRO A 40 27.22 54.50 -7.19
CA PRO A 40 25.84 54.90 -6.93
C PRO A 40 25.49 56.15 -7.76
N TRP A 41 24.31 56.19 -8.36
CA TRP A 41 23.85 57.27 -9.28
C TRP A 41 23.97 58.71 -8.73
N TYR A 42 24.23 58.89 -7.43
CA TYR A 42 24.48 60.18 -6.78
C TYR A 42 25.96 60.57 -6.69
N GLU A 43 26.93 59.65 -6.84
CA GLU A 43 28.37 59.97 -6.90
C GLU A 43 28.74 60.69 -8.20
N GLU A 44 28.12 60.29 -9.32
CA GLU A 44 28.28 60.95 -10.61
C GLU A 44 27.73 62.39 -10.60
N LYS A 45 26.68 62.64 -9.80
CA LYS A 45 26.02 63.95 -9.72
C LYS A 45 26.54 64.86 -8.60
N SER A 46 27.28 64.35 -7.62
CA SER A 46 27.73 65.14 -6.46
C SER A 46 29.06 65.89 -6.65
N SER A 47 29.78 65.67 -7.77
CA SER A 47 31.14 66.20 -7.98
C SER A 47 31.26 67.51 -8.78
N ASN A 48 30.19 68.29 -8.96
CA ASN A 48 30.27 69.53 -9.77
C ASN A 48 30.59 70.81 -8.98
N ILE A 49 30.66 70.76 -7.64
CA ILE A 49 31.05 71.91 -6.81
C ILE A 49 32.58 71.93 -6.65
N LYS A 50 33.22 72.97 -7.18
CA LYS A 50 34.68 73.17 -7.10
C LYS A 50 35.01 74.01 -5.87
N LEU A 51 36.21 73.85 -5.31
CA LEU A 51 36.69 74.68 -4.18
C LEU A 51 36.64 76.20 -4.49
N SER A 52 36.77 76.57 -5.78
CA SER A 52 36.63 77.95 -6.25
C SER A 52 35.24 78.54 -6.03
N ASP A 53 34.19 77.71 -6.04
CA ASP A 53 32.81 78.17 -5.94
C ASP A 53 32.48 78.63 -4.50
N ILE A 54 33.20 78.08 -3.51
CA ILE A 54 33.10 78.46 -2.10
C ILE A 54 33.57 79.91 -1.89
N ALA A 55 34.62 80.35 -2.60
CA ALA A 55 35.11 81.72 -2.53
C ALA A 55 34.11 82.73 -3.13
N ILE A 56 33.46 82.37 -4.24
CA ILE A 56 32.45 83.18 -4.92
C ILE A 56 31.18 83.34 -4.06
N VAL A 57 30.77 82.28 -3.37
CA VAL A 57 29.63 82.30 -2.43
C VAL A 57 29.94 83.20 -1.22
N LYS A 58 31.17 83.16 -0.70
CA LYS A 58 31.61 83.97 0.44
C LYS A 58 31.74 85.47 0.10
N GLU A 59 32.14 85.79 -1.14
CA GLU A 59 32.21 87.16 -1.66
C GLU A 59 30.82 87.79 -1.87
N LYS A 60 29.85 86.99 -2.34
CA LYS A 60 28.46 87.45 -2.60
C LYS A 60 27.49 87.05 -1.47
N GLY A 61 27.88 87.34 -0.24
CA GLY A 61 27.22 86.90 1.01
C GLY A 61 25.73 87.23 1.23
N GLY A 62 25.03 87.80 0.25
CA GLY A 62 23.56 88.01 0.24
C GLY A 62 22.80 87.21 -0.83
N THR A 63 23.39 86.14 -1.40
CA THR A 63 22.74 85.32 -2.45
C THR A 63 22.89 83.81 -2.26
N MET A 64 23.10 83.34 -1.03
CA MET A 64 23.24 81.89 -0.76
C MET A 64 21.95 81.13 -1.09
N GLY A 65 20.77 81.72 -0.82
CA GLY A 65 19.49 81.10 -1.16
C GLY A 65 19.30 80.83 -2.66
N ARG A 66 19.86 81.69 -3.54
CA ARG A 66 19.76 81.53 -5.01
C ARG A 66 20.51 80.31 -5.52
N TYR A 67 21.69 80.03 -4.98
CA TYR A 67 22.47 78.85 -5.36
C TYR A 67 21.83 77.55 -4.86
N ILE A 68 21.30 77.60 -3.63
CA ILE A 68 20.64 76.47 -2.99
C ILE A 68 19.33 76.11 -3.74
N CYS A 69 18.56 77.10 -4.20
CA CYS A 69 17.34 76.87 -4.99
C CYS A 69 17.60 76.14 -6.31
N ASN A 70 18.79 76.25 -6.90
CA ASN A 70 19.15 75.55 -8.14
C ASN A 70 19.48 74.06 -7.91
N MET A 71 19.69 73.64 -6.66
CA MET A 71 19.92 72.26 -6.27
C MET A 71 18.68 71.59 -5.66
N ALA A 72 17.59 72.36 -5.44
CA ALA A 72 16.36 71.83 -4.89
C ALA A 72 15.59 71.02 -5.95
N PRO A 73 14.91 69.92 -5.57
CA PRO A 73 13.92 69.30 -6.45
C PRO A 73 12.84 70.32 -6.84
N ASP A 74 12.30 70.23 -8.07
CA ASP A 74 11.33 71.20 -8.60
C ASP A 74 10.13 71.47 -7.68
N ARG A 75 9.76 70.46 -6.89
CA ARG A 75 8.70 70.52 -5.88
C ARG A 75 8.97 71.53 -4.77
N ASP A 76 10.23 71.73 -4.38
CA ASP A 76 10.62 72.52 -3.21
C ASP A 76 11.03 73.95 -3.60
N ILE A 77 11.31 74.21 -4.88
CA ILE A 77 11.75 75.52 -5.40
C ILE A 77 10.76 76.65 -5.08
N GLN A 78 9.45 76.39 -5.14
CA GLN A 78 8.43 77.43 -4.87
C GLN A 78 8.37 77.86 -3.40
N VAL A 79 8.66 76.95 -2.48
CA VAL A 79 8.70 77.21 -1.03
C VAL A 79 9.97 78.01 -0.71
N LEU A 80 11.11 77.61 -1.30
CA LEU A 80 12.41 78.22 -1.06
C LEU A 80 12.54 79.65 -1.62
N LYS A 81 11.86 79.98 -2.73
CA LYS A 81 11.86 81.35 -3.31
C LYS A 81 11.21 82.41 -2.43
N LYS A 82 10.36 82.00 -1.47
CA LYS A 82 9.62 82.89 -0.57
C LYS A 82 10.24 82.97 0.82
N ALA A 83 11.13 82.04 1.15
CA ALA A 83 11.85 81.96 2.42
C ALA A 83 13.05 82.91 2.43
N ASP A 84 13.42 83.40 3.60
CA ASP A 84 14.67 84.16 3.75
C ASP A 84 15.90 83.22 3.68
N ASP A 85 17.10 83.80 3.55
CA ASP A 85 18.33 83.01 3.41
C ASP A 85 18.58 82.08 4.62
N ALA A 86 18.15 82.45 5.83
CA ALA A 86 18.34 81.64 7.03
C ALA A 86 17.39 80.43 7.06
N GLU A 87 16.14 80.62 6.68
CA GLU A 87 15.14 79.56 6.52
C GLU A 87 15.54 78.57 5.41
N VAL A 88 16.02 79.07 4.26
CA VAL A 88 16.53 78.23 3.17
C VAL A 88 17.69 77.35 3.67
N VAL A 89 18.68 77.91 4.36
CA VAL A 89 19.79 77.12 4.92
C VAL A 89 19.30 76.10 5.96
N GLY A 90 18.30 76.43 6.78
CA GLY A 90 17.69 75.52 7.75
C GLY A 90 16.97 74.32 7.10
N HIS A 91 16.19 74.56 6.04
CA HIS A 91 15.52 73.50 5.28
C HIS A 91 16.51 72.53 4.64
N PHE A 92 17.59 73.04 4.03
CA PHE A 92 18.62 72.19 3.43
C PHE A 92 19.42 71.41 4.46
N SER A 93 19.74 72.03 5.60
CA SER A 93 20.42 71.34 6.70
C SER A 93 19.58 70.18 7.23
N THR A 94 18.26 70.38 7.36
CA THR A 94 17.31 69.35 7.76
C THR A 94 17.20 68.25 6.71
N ASN A 95 17.14 68.61 5.42
CA ASN A 95 17.07 67.63 4.34
C ASN A 95 18.34 66.77 4.27
N ILE A 96 19.52 67.36 4.39
CA ILE A 96 20.80 66.63 4.45
C ILE A 96 20.83 65.68 5.65
N ALA A 97 20.33 66.11 6.82
CA ALA A 97 20.24 65.25 8.00
C ALA A 97 19.28 64.07 7.76
N SER A 98 18.12 64.31 7.14
CA SER A 98 17.15 63.29 6.75
C SER A 98 17.73 62.29 5.75
N MET A 99 18.41 62.76 4.70
CA MET A 99 19.10 61.92 3.73
C MET A 99 20.16 61.04 4.39
N LYS A 100 20.97 61.59 5.31
CA LYS A 100 21.95 60.81 6.07
C LYS A 100 21.29 59.74 6.95
N ALA A 101 20.16 60.05 7.57
CA ALA A 101 19.40 59.07 8.36
C ALA A 101 18.81 57.96 7.47
N SER A 102 18.22 58.34 6.33
CA SER A 102 17.70 57.40 5.33
C SER A 102 18.80 56.47 4.81
N ARG A 103 19.99 57.01 4.50
CA ARG A 103 21.14 56.20 4.07
C ARG A 103 21.57 55.19 5.13
N LYS A 104 21.70 55.60 6.39
CA LYS A 104 22.02 54.66 7.49
C LYS A 104 20.98 53.54 7.63
N ASN A 105 19.70 53.87 7.47
CA ASN A 105 18.63 52.88 7.50
C ASN A 105 18.71 51.92 6.30
N PHE A 106 19.04 52.43 5.11
CA PHE A 106 19.27 51.60 3.93
C PHE A 106 20.45 50.66 4.10
N ASP A 107 21.61 51.17 4.56
CA ASP A 107 22.81 50.35 4.78
C ASP A 107 22.51 49.24 5.81
N LYS A 108 21.75 49.56 6.86
CA LYS A 108 21.28 48.57 7.85
C LYS A 108 20.34 47.54 7.22
N ALA A 109 19.37 47.97 6.39
CA ALA A 109 18.44 47.08 5.72
C ALA A 109 19.17 46.15 4.73
N MET A 110 20.17 46.65 4.02
CA MET A 110 21.01 45.83 3.14
C MET A 110 21.82 44.80 3.93
N GLY A 111 22.38 45.18 5.09
CA GLY A 111 23.02 44.22 5.99
C GLY A 111 22.07 43.11 6.44
N GLN A 112 20.86 43.47 6.86
CA GLN A 112 19.82 42.49 7.23
C GLN A 112 19.41 41.59 6.07
N HIS A 113 19.33 42.13 4.85
CA HIS A 113 19.05 41.34 3.65
C HIS A 113 20.15 40.32 3.37
N THR A 114 21.43 40.73 3.46
CA THR A 114 22.55 39.79 3.27
C THR A 114 22.54 38.67 4.31
N GLU A 115 22.22 38.98 5.57
CA GLU A 115 22.07 37.99 6.63
C GLU A 115 20.88 37.05 6.38
N ALA A 116 19.76 37.59 5.91
CA ALA A 116 18.58 36.79 5.56
C ALA A 116 18.88 35.83 4.39
N MET A 117 19.61 36.29 3.37
CA MET A 117 20.03 35.45 2.25
C MET A 117 20.97 34.32 2.69
N ALA A 118 21.96 34.62 3.54
CA ALA A 118 22.86 33.60 4.08
C ALA A 118 22.10 32.55 4.91
N ARG A 119 21.11 32.97 5.71
CA ARG A 119 20.24 32.05 6.46
C ARG A 119 19.37 31.16 5.54
N LEU A 120 18.90 31.69 4.42
CA LEU A 120 18.13 30.91 3.45
C LEU A 120 19.00 29.83 2.79
N GLU A 121 20.22 30.19 2.39
CA GLU A 121 21.19 29.24 1.84
C GLU A 121 21.52 28.12 2.85
N GLU A 122 21.69 28.46 4.13
CA GLU A 122 21.91 27.47 5.18
C GLU A 122 20.71 26.51 5.35
N LEU A 123 19.48 27.03 5.31
CA LEU A 123 18.27 26.23 5.40
C LEU A 123 18.08 25.32 4.18
N GLU A 124 18.41 25.79 2.98
CA GLU A 124 18.41 24.99 1.76
C GLU A 124 19.43 23.84 1.86
N ALA A 125 20.65 24.13 2.33
CA ALA A 125 21.66 23.10 2.58
C ALA A 125 21.24 22.10 3.66
N HIS A 126 20.49 22.53 4.68
CA HIS A 126 19.93 21.64 5.68
C HIS A 126 18.86 20.72 5.08
N ARG A 127 17.91 21.27 4.33
CA ARG A 127 16.87 20.49 3.65
C ARG A 127 17.44 19.49 2.66
N ALA A 128 18.48 19.87 1.90
CA ALA A 128 19.17 18.95 1.00
C ALA A 128 19.76 17.76 1.76
N ARG A 129 20.43 18.02 2.90
CA ARG A 129 20.95 16.96 3.77
C ARG A 129 19.84 16.08 4.35
N GLU A 130 18.76 16.67 4.85
CA GLU A 130 17.62 15.89 5.36
C GLU A 130 16.97 15.04 4.28
N LEU A 131 16.77 15.58 3.07
CA LEU A 131 16.22 14.84 1.94
C LEU A 131 17.10 13.65 1.57
N GLU A 132 18.42 13.82 1.51
CA GLU A 132 19.33 12.70 1.22
C GLU A 132 19.32 11.65 2.33
N THR A 133 19.28 12.06 3.60
CA THR A 133 19.21 11.10 4.71
C THR A 133 17.90 10.31 4.73
N THR A 134 16.77 10.98 4.49
CA THR A 134 15.45 10.33 4.47
C THR A 134 15.28 9.45 3.25
N LYS A 135 15.84 9.86 2.11
CA LYS A 135 15.90 9.03 0.90
C LYS A 135 16.75 7.78 1.14
N ALA A 136 17.95 7.92 1.70
CA ALA A 136 18.80 6.77 2.04
C ALA A 136 18.12 5.83 3.05
N GLN A 137 17.41 6.37 4.05
CA GLN A 137 16.61 5.56 4.99
C GLN A 137 15.49 4.80 4.28
N ARG A 138 14.78 5.45 3.36
CA ARG A 138 13.73 4.80 2.57
C ARG A 138 14.29 3.69 1.69
N GLU A 139 15.38 3.95 0.97
CA GLU A 139 16.05 2.96 0.13
C GLU A 139 16.54 1.75 0.96
N SER A 140 17.06 1.99 2.16
CA SER A 140 17.44 0.92 3.10
C SER A 140 16.25 0.08 3.55
N LEU A 141 15.13 0.72 3.95
CA LEU A 141 13.92 0.00 4.37
C LEU A 141 13.28 -0.77 3.21
N GLU A 142 13.32 -0.22 2.00
CA GLU A 142 12.83 -0.91 0.81
C GLU A 142 13.67 -2.15 0.48
N ALA A 143 15.00 -2.07 0.60
CA ALA A 143 15.88 -3.22 0.46
C ALA A 143 15.63 -4.30 1.54
N GLU A 144 15.44 -3.89 2.80
CA GLU A 144 15.11 -4.79 3.91
C GLU A 144 13.77 -5.50 3.67
N LEU A 145 12.76 -4.76 3.22
CA LEU A 145 11.45 -5.30 2.87
C LEU A 145 11.54 -6.36 1.77
N VAL A 146 12.33 -6.09 0.72
CA VAL A 146 12.55 -7.05 -0.37
C VAL A 146 13.21 -8.32 0.14
N ALA A 147 14.29 -8.20 0.93
CA ALA A 147 14.98 -9.35 1.52
C ALA A 147 14.06 -10.16 2.46
N GLU A 148 13.23 -9.50 3.26
CA GLU A 148 12.26 -10.14 4.16
C GLU A 148 11.17 -10.90 3.37
N LYS A 149 10.68 -10.32 2.27
CA LYS A 149 9.71 -10.98 1.39
C LYS A 149 10.29 -12.22 0.73
N GLU A 150 11.54 -12.16 0.26
CA GLU A 150 12.23 -13.30 -0.33
C GLU A 150 12.48 -14.40 0.70
N ALA A 151 12.94 -14.06 1.91
CA ALA A 151 13.12 -15.02 3.00
C ALA A 151 11.80 -15.70 3.38
N ARG A 152 10.71 -14.92 3.50
CA ARG A 152 9.37 -15.49 3.74
C ARG A 152 8.83 -16.30 2.57
N ALA A 153 9.26 -16.04 1.34
CA ALA A 153 8.86 -16.85 0.18
C ALA A 153 9.54 -18.21 0.25
N LEU A 154 10.85 -18.25 0.55
CA LEU A 154 11.60 -19.48 0.76
C LEU A 154 11.05 -20.31 1.92
N GLU A 155 10.68 -19.66 3.03
CA GLU A 155 10.05 -20.34 4.17
C GLU A 155 8.70 -20.97 3.78
N ARG A 156 7.85 -20.24 3.06
CA ARG A 156 6.58 -20.78 2.58
C ARG A 156 6.77 -21.94 1.60
N GLU A 157 7.74 -21.85 0.69
CA GLU A 157 8.06 -22.93 -0.24
C GLU A 157 8.54 -24.19 0.50
N ALA A 158 9.37 -24.02 1.54
CA ALA A 158 9.81 -25.13 2.38
C ALA A 158 8.63 -25.80 3.12
N LEU A 159 7.72 -25.01 3.69
CA LEU A 159 6.51 -25.52 4.34
C LEU A 159 5.57 -26.23 3.37
N VAL A 160 5.41 -25.71 2.15
CA VAL A 160 4.63 -26.37 1.09
C VAL A 160 5.26 -27.71 0.72
N ALA A 161 6.58 -27.77 0.54
CA ALA A 161 7.27 -29.02 0.25
C ALA A 161 7.16 -30.04 1.40
N GLU A 162 7.15 -29.59 2.66
CA GLU A 162 6.91 -30.45 3.81
C GLU A 162 5.48 -31.02 3.82
N LEU A 163 4.48 -30.17 3.55
CA LEU A 163 3.09 -30.60 3.44
C LEU A 163 2.89 -31.60 2.29
N GLU A 164 3.53 -31.39 1.14
CA GLU A 164 3.49 -32.33 0.03
C GLU A 164 4.09 -33.69 0.39
N ARG A 165 5.22 -33.71 1.12
CA ARG A 165 5.82 -34.95 1.63
C ARG A 165 4.91 -35.66 2.62
N ALA A 166 4.31 -34.93 3.55
CA ALA A 166 3.37 -35.50 4.52
C ALA A 166 2.14 -36.09 3.83
N ASN A 167 1.56 -35.38 2.86
CA ASN A 167 0.43 -35.87 2.07
C ASN A 167 0.80 -37.10 1.23
N ALA A 168 1.98 -37.12 0.61
CA ALA A 168 2.47 -38.28 -0.12
C ALA A 168 2.65 -39.50 0.80
N TRP A 169 3.18 -39.29 2.01
CA TRP A 169 3.32 -40.33 3.02
C TRP A 169 1.94 -40.87 3.45
N VAL A 170 0.99 -39.99 3.80
CA VAL A 170 -0.38 -40.40 4.17
C VAL A 170 -1.06 -41.17 3.03
N GLY A 171 -0.91 -40.72 1.78
CA GLY A 171 -1.47 -41.41 0.62
C GLY A 171 -0.86 -42.80 0.40
N GLN A 172 0.46 -42.93 0.56
CA GLN A 172 1.16 -44.21 0.49
C GLN A 172 0.71 -45.15 1.61
N GLU A 173 0.61 -44.63 2.84
CA GLU A 173 0.17 -45.37 4.02
C GLU A 173 -1.24 -45.92 3.84
N ALA A 174 -2.16 -45.10 3.33
CA ALA A 174 -3.55 -45.49 3.09
C ALA A 174 -3.66 -46.60 2.03
N GLU A 175 -2.91 -46.51 0.93
CA GLU A 175 -2.89 -47.59 -0.07
C GLU A 175 -2.24 -48.86 0.50
N ARG A 176 -1.20 -48.74 1.33
CA ARG A 176 -0.61 -49.91 2.00
C ARG A 176 -1.61 -50.59 2.91
N MET A 177 -2.28 -49.83 3.78
CA MET A 177 -3.33 -50.33 4.68
C MET A 177 -4.47 -50.99 3.92
N LYS A 178 -4.86 -50.43 2.77
CA LYS A 178 -5.89 -51.02 1.90
C LYS A 178 -5.42 -52.33 1.26
N THR A 179 -4.16 -52.44 0.85
CA THR A 179 -3.62 -53.71 0.34
C THR A 179 -3.50 -54.76 1.44
N GLU A 180 -3.05 -54.36 2.63
CA GLU A 180 -2.96 -55.22 3.81
C GLU A 180 -4.35 -55.73 4.20
N ALA A 181 -5.35 -54.85 4.36
CA ALA A 181 -6.72 -55.24 4.69
C ALA A 181 -7.36 -56.17 3.64
N ARG A 182 -7.10 -55.94 2.34
CA ARG A 182 -7.55 -56.85 1.28
C ARG A 182 -6.88 -58.21 1.38
N GLU A 183 -5.58 -58.25 1.65
CA GLU A 183 -4.84 -59.50 1.80
C GLU A 183 -5.28 -60.27 3.05
N GLU A 184 -5.55 -59.58 4.16
CA GLU A 184 -6.12 -60.16 5.38
C GLU A 184 -7.51 -60.74 5.16
N PHE A 185 -8.40 -60.02 4.46
CA PHE A 185 -9.71 -60.53 4.08
C PHE A 185 -9.62 -61.78 3.18
N LEU A 186 -8.73 -61.78 2.19
CA LEU A 186 -8.53 -62.95 1.31
C LEU A 186 -7.99 -64.18 2.06
N LYS A 187 -7.34 -63.99 3.19
CA LYS A 187 -6.85 -65.07 4.07
C LYS A 187 -7.86 -65.43 5.16
N SER A 188 -8.97 -64.71 5.29
CA SER A 188 -9.96 -64.96 6.34
C SER A 188 -10.88 -66.13 5.95
N PRO A 189 -11.35 -66.92 6.94
CA PRO A 189 -12.31 -67.99 6.69
C PRO A 189 -13.67 -67.45 6.19
N GLU A 190 -13.99 -66.18 6.45
CA GLU A 190 -15.19 -65.52 5.93
C GLU A 190 -15.17 -65.47 4.40
N PHE A 191 -14.01 -65.17 3.80
CA PHE A 191 -13.85 -65.20 2.35
C PHE A 191 -14.05 -66.62 1.79
N ASP A 192 -13.51 -67.65 2.45
CA ASP A 192 -13.70 -69.04 2.05
C ASP A 192 -15.17 -69.47 2.14
N SER A 193 -15.88 -69.07 3.20
CA SER A 193 -17.32 -69.31 3.33
C SER A 193 -18.11 -68.60 2.21
N LEU A 194 -17.85 -67.32 1.96
CA LEU A 194 -18.48 -66.57 0.87
C LEU A 194 -18.20 -67.19 -0.50
N LEU A 195 -16.96 -67.64 -0.73
CA LEU A 195 -16.57 -68.30 -1.97
C LEU A 195 -17.27 -69.65 -2.11
N ALA A 196 -17.35 -70.46 -1.04
CA ALA A 196 -18.07 -71.73 -1.03
C ALA A 196 -19.56 -71.54 -1.30
N LYS A 197 -20.21 -70.59 -0.61
CA LYS A 197 -21.61 -70.21 -0.82
C LYS A 197 -21.87 -69.81 -2.27
N ARG A 198 -20.99 -68.99 -2.84
CA ARG A 198 -21.10 -68.56 -4.24
C ARG A 198 -20.84 -69.69 -5.25
N ALA A 199 -19.83 -70.53 -5.02
CA ALA A 199 -19.52 -71.68 -5.85
C ALA A 199 -20.66 -72.70 -5.85
N TRP A 200 -21.29 -72.91 -4.69
CA TRP A 200 -22.46 -73.76 -4.53
C TRP A 200 -23.65 -73.27 -5.38
N GLY A 201 -23.92 -71.96 -5.38
CA GLY A 201 -24.93 -71.36 -6.25
C GLY A 201 -24.69 -71.67 -7.73
N TYR A 202 -23.47 -71.42 -8.23
CA TYR A 202 -23.12 -71.74 -9.62
C TYR A 202 -23.21 -73.23 -9.94
N PHE A 203 -22.80 -74.10 -9.00
CA PHE A 203 -22.92 -75.54 -9.17
C PHE A 203 -24.38 -75.96 -9.30
N LYS A 204 -25.27 -75.47 -8.42
CA LYS A 204 -26.72 -75.75 -8.50
C LYS A 204 -27.30 -75.26 -9.82
N ASP A 205 -27.04 -74.01 -10.19
CA ASP A 205 -27.54 -73.43 -11.44
C ASP A 205 -27.06 -74.21 -12.68
N GLY A 206 -25.77 -74.57 -12.72
CA GLY A 206 -25.19 -75.35 -13.81
C GLY A 206 -25.74 -76.77 -13.89
N PHE A 207 -25.89 -77.45 -12.74
CA PHE A 207 -26.47 -78.79 -12.65
C PHE A 207 -27.91 -78.80 -13.20
N TRP A 208 -28.75 -77.90 -12.71
CA TRP A 208 -30.15 -77.80 -13.13
C TRP A 208 -30.28 -77.36 -14.59
N GLY A 209 -29.41 -76.46 -15.07
CA GLY A 209 -29.34 -76.07 -16.48
C GLY A 209 -28.97 -77.24 -17.40
N CYS A 210 -27.99 -78.07 -17.01
CA CYS A 210 -27.61 -79.27 -17.75
C CYS A 210 -28.73 -80.32 -17.76
N LEU A 211 -29.38 -80.55 -16.61
CA LEU A 211 -30.53 -81.44 -16.52
C LEU A 211 -31.68 -81.00 -17.43
N ALA A 212 -31.97 -79.71 -17.48
CA ALA A 212 -32.99 -79.15 -18.36
C ALA A 212 -32.68 -79.45 -19.84
N GLN A 213 -31.41 -79.39 -20.25
CA GLN A 213 -30.99 -79.76 -21.61
C GLN A 213 -31.18 -81.25 -21.91
N PHE A 214 -30.81 -82.14 -20.98
CA PHE A 214 -31.04 -83.57 -21.15
C PHE A 214 -32.53 -83.89 -21.31
N ARG A 215 -33.38 -83.28 -20.48
CA ARG A 215 -34.84 -83.43 -20.58
C ARG A 215 -35.36 -82.93 -21.93
N ALA A 216 -34.82 -81.84 -22.47
CA ALA A 216 -35.16 -81.35 -23.81
C ALA A 216 -34.74 -82.31 -24.93
N ASN A 217 -33.69 -83.10 -24.73
CA ASN A 217 -33.20 -84.12 -25.67
C ASN A 217 -33.86 -85.51 -25.51
N GLY A 218 -34.91 -85.61 -24.69
CA GLY A 218 -35.69 -86.85 -24.53
C GLY A 218 -35.27 -87.74 -23.36
N TYR A 219 -34.34 -87.29 -22.50
CA TYR A 219 -34.00 -88.00 -21.27
C TYR A 219 -35.16 -87.99 -20.28
N SER A 220 -35.48 -89.16 -19.70
CA SER A 220 -36.50 -89.29 -18.65
C SER A 220 -35.91 -89.94 -17.40
N GLU A 221 -36.24 -89.42 -16.21
CA GLU A 221 -35.71 -89.91 -14.93
C GLU A 221 -36.04 -91.39 -14.64
N LYS A 222 -37.00 -91.97 -15.37
CA LYS A 222 -37.33 -93.41 -15.33
C LYS A 222 -36.18 -94.31 -15.76
N GLU A 223 -35.21 -93.82 -16.53
CA GLU A 223 -34.05 -94.61 -16.94
C GLU A 223 -33.05 -94.83 -15.78
N HIS A 224 -32.98 -93.93 -14.79
CA HIS A 224 -32.09 -94.05 -13.62
C HIS A 224 -32.70 -93.46 -12.31
N PRO A 225 -33.80 -94.01 -11.80
CA PRO A 225 -34.64 -93.31 -10.83
C PRO A 225 -34.07 -93.24 -9.40
N ALA A 226 -33.33 -94.25 -8.93
CA ALA A 226 -32.89 -94.30 -7.53
C ALA A 226 -31.74 -93.33 -7.22
N SER A 227 -30.66 -93.37 -7.99
CA SER A 227 -29.46 -92.55 -7.72
C SER A 227 -29.63 -91.07 -8.04
N PHE A 228 -30.58 -90.73 -8.93
CA PHE A 228 -30.77 -89.35 -9.37
C PHE A 228 -31.66 -88.53 -8.43
N LEU A 229 -32.70 -89.16 -7.87
CA LEU A 229 -33.58 -88.52 -6.87
C LEU A 229 -32.85 -88.32 -5.53
N ASP A 230 -32.04 -89.29 -5.11
CA ASP A 230 -31.19 -89.17 -3.92
C ASP A 230 -30.20 -88.00 -4.06
N LEU A 231 -29.66 -87.79 -5.27
CA LEU A 231 -28.75 -86.67 -5.57
C LEU A 231 -29.49 -85.33 -5.55
N GLN A 232 -30.70 -85.24 -6.12
CA GLN A 232 -31.51 -84.02 -6.08
C GLN A 232 -31.90 -83.63 -4.65
N GLN A 233 -32.27 -84.61 -3.82
CA GLN A 233 -32.61 -84.37 -2.41
C GLN A 233 -31.38 -83.94 -1.61
N ALA A 234 -30.24 -84.63 -1.78
CA ALA A 234 -28.99 -84.25 -1.12
C ALA A 234 -28.53 -82.83 -1.52
N LEU A 235 -28.77 -82.41 -2.76
CA LEU A 235 -28.51 -81.03 -3.21
C LEU A 235 -29.45 -79.99 -2.60
N ALA A 236 -30.70 -80.36 -2.33
CA ALA A 236 -31.67 -79.48 -1.69
C ALA A 236 -31.32 -79.28 -0.21
N ASP A 237 -31.02 -80.36 0.51
CA ASP A 237 -30.75 -80.34 1.95
C ASP A 237 -29.44 -79.60 2.30
N MET A 238 -28.38 -79.74 1.49
CA MET A 238 -27.07 -79.11 1.76
C MET A 238 -27.04 -77.58 1.49
N GLY A 239 -28.14 -76.97 1.03
CA GLY A 239 -28.22 -75.53 0.74
C GLY A 239 -28.75 -74.64 1.85
N ASP A 240 -29.45 -75.21 2.85
CA ASP A 240 -30.23 -74.47 3.84
C ASP A 240 -29.48 -74.28 5.20
N GLU A 241 -28.24 -74.77 5.33
CA GLU A 241 -27.55 -74.83 6.63
C GLU A 241 -26.81 -73.55 7.10
N GLU A 242 -26.75 -72.46 6.32
CA GLU A 242 -26.16 -71.17 6.78
C GLU A 242 -26.95 -69.93 6.34
N GLU A 243 -28.22 -69.85 6.77
CA GLU A 243 -29.08 -68.67 6.61
C GLU A 243 -29.69 -68.19 7.96
N ALA A 244 -28.94 -68.33 9.05
CA ALA A 244 -29.31 -67.80 10.35
C ALA A 244 -28.10 -67.11 10.99
N GLU A 245 -28.02 -65.79 10.81
CA GLU A 245 -27.48 -64.79 11.75
C GLU A 245 -27.09 -63.52 10.98
N GLU A 246 -28.06 -62.63 10.74
CA GLU A 246 -27.90 -61.15 10.74
C GLU A 246 -29.28 -60.48 10.96
N GLU A 247 -29.80 -60.58 12.19
CA GLU A 247 -30.63 -59.54 12.83
C GLU A 247 -29.94 -59.31 14.19
N GLU A 248 -29.57 -58.12 14.67
CA GLU A 248 -30.29 -56.86 14.80
C GLU A 248 -29.29 -55.68 14.93
N GLU A 249 -29.62 -54.50 14.40
CA GLU A 249 -29.82 -53.28 15.21
C GLU A 249 -30.38 -52.17 14.30
N GLU A 250 -31.71 -52.08 14.21
CA GLU A 250 -32.39 -50.80 14.01
C GLU A 250 -32.96 -50.37 15.37
N GLY A 251 -32.25 -49.47 16.04
CA GLY A 251 -32.81 -48.69 17.14
C GLY A 251 -33.34 -47.37 16.60
N ASP A 252 -34.63 -47.33 16.25
CA ASP A 252 -35.37 -46.07 16.04
C ASP A 252 -36.17 -45.74 17.32
N ASP A 253 -35.84 -44.62 17.95
CA ASP A 253 -36.85 -43.84 18.70
C ASP A 253 -36.55 -42.35 18.58
N ALA A 254 -37.09 -41.77 17.52
CA ALA A 254 -37.38 -40.35 17.47
C ALA A 254 -38.48 -39.98 18.48
N ASN A 255 -38.08 -39.45 19.64
CA ASN A 255 -38.96 -38.58 20.42
C ASN A 255 -38.29 -37.26 20.81
N ALA A 256 -39.07 -36.20 20.65
CA ALA A 256 -38.70 -34.81 20.57
C ALA A 256 -38.30 -34.18 21.92
N SER A 257 -37.25 -33.37 21.91
CA SER A 257 -37.24 -32.00 22.47
C SER A 257 -35.89 -31.29 22.26
N PRO A 258 -35.85 -30.06 21.70
CA PRO A 258 -34.63 -29.26 21.65
C PRO A 258 -34.34 -28.57 23.00
N PRO A 259 -33.08 -28.55 23.48
CA PRO A 259 -32.74 -27.86 24.72
C PRO A 259 -32.73 -26.34 24.54
N LYS A 260 -33.24 -25.67 25.57
CA LYS A 260 -33.46 -24.22 25.72
C LYS A 260 -32.16 -23.41 25.63
N SER A 261 -32.20 -22.28 24.93
CA SER A 261 -31.18 -21.23 25.00
C SER A 261 -31.11 -20.57 26.38
N PRO A 262 -29.92 -20.13 26.85
CA PRO A 262 -29.76 -19.47 28.14
C PRO A 262 -30.22 -17.99 28.10
N PRO A 263 -30.58 -17.41 29.27
CA PRO A 263 -31.03 -16.03 29.36
C PRO A 263 -29.87 -15.05 29.20
N SER A 264 -30.10 -14.00 28.41
CA SER A 264 -29.27 -12.78 28.37
C SER A 264 -29.91 -11.67 29.20
#